data_AF-A0A1E4PCC8-F1
#
_entry.id   AF-A0A1E4PCC8-F1
#
_cell.length_a   1.000
_cell.length_b   1.000
_cell.length_c   1.000
_cell.angle_alpha   90.00
_cell.angle_beta   90.00
_cell.angle_gamma   90.00
#
_symmetry.space_group_name_H-M   'P 1'
#
loop_
_entity.id
_entity.type
_entity.pdbx_description
1 polymer ?
#
loop_
_entity_poly.entity_id
_entity_poly.type
_entity_poly.pdbx_seq_one_letter_code
_entity_poly.pdbx_strand_id
1 'polypeptide(L)'
;MQRFKTLLLREWMQHQRGWWVLMALPFLLVVAAGLFGQVQIDLNDPGSVDLPPPVAVVLAVWVGLGAVTLLLAWLASMLQSPGLARRDAQDRSIEFWLSLPIGHAQGLGATLLMHLLLWPWLALLVGLAGGALASLLIVSKAFGVVAWFALPWATLVPALLMLTLRVMLGFLLATLWLSPLILGTMAASAWLKRWGVPLVVAGTGVAGLVLDKVYANPVVWQTLHFLSESASRALLVADRGGADTSKALVIEHAADITGVLANAPGWLLHDAASALAMLTTPAFVATAAAGAAAFGLLWLRLARGA
;
A
#
# COMPACT_ATOMS: atom_id res chain seq x y z
N MET A 1 0.50 -4.18 -27.45
CA MET A 1 0.95 -4.79 -26.18
C MET A 1 2.47 -4.82 -26.00
N GLN A 2 3.28 -5.18 -27.00
CA GLN A 2 4.75 -5.25 -26.85
C GLN A 2 5.39 -3.93 -26.37
N ARG A 3 4.97 -2.77 -26.90
CA ARG A 3 5.51 -1.46 -26.51
C ARG A 3 5.28 -1.11 -25.03
N PHE A 4 4.07 -1.37 -24.51
CA PHE A 4 3.75 -1.10 -23.10
C PHE A 4 4.58 -1.98 -22.15
N LYS A 5 4.79 -3.25 -22.52
CA LYS A 5 5.70 -4.14 -21.79
C LYS A 5 7.14 -3.60 -21.78
N THR A 6 7.63 -3.09 -22.91
CA THR A 6 8.96 -2.45 -22.99
C THR A 6 9.06 -1.23 -22.09
N LEU A 7 8.01 -0.40 -22.03
CA LEU A 7 7.96 0.75 -21.11
C LEU A 7 8.02 0.31 -19.66
N LEU A 8 7.24 -0.71 -19.26
CA LEU A 8 7.34 -1.28 -17.91
C LEU A 8 8.75 -1.83 -17.62
N LEU A 9 9.37 -2.51 -18.57
CA LEU A 9 10.73 -3.01 -18.40
C LEU A 9 11.74 -1.87 -18.25
N ARG A 10 11.58 -0.76 -18.98
CA ARG A 10 12.39 0.46 -18.79
C ARG A 10 12.23 0.97 -17.35
N GLU A 11 11.00 1.15 -16.89
CA GLU A 11 10.74 1.62 -15.52
C GLU A 11 11.38 0.71 -14.47
N TRP A 12 11.30 -0.61 -14.69
CA TRP A 12 11.95 -1.59 -13.84
C TRP A 12 13.46 -1.39 -13.80
N MET A 13 14.12 -1.43 -14.97
CA MET A 13 15.58 -1.37 -15.07
C MET A 13 16.16 -0.07 -14.49
N GLN A 14 15.44 1.04 -14.65
CA GLN A 14 15.87 2.35 -14.14
C GLN A 14 15.83 2.42 -12.60
N HIS A 15 14.78 1.90 -11.97
CA HIS A 15 14.51 2.14 -10.54
C HIS A 15 14.78 0.94 -9.62
N GLN A 16 15.00 -0.26 -10.18
CA GLN A 16 15.08 -1.50 -9.39
C GLN A 16 16.07 -1.44 -8.23
N ARG A 17 17.24 -0.79 -8.39
CA ARG A 17 18.25 -0.75 -7.32
C ARG A 17 17.76 0.01 -6.09
N GLY A 18 17.15 1.17 -6.28
CA GLY A 18 16.61 1.97 -5.18
C GLY A 18 15.47 1.24 -4.47
N TRP A 19 14.60 0.59 -5.25
CA TRP A 19 13.50 -0.21 -4.72
C TRP A 19 13.98 -1.42 -3.92
N TRP A 20 14.99 -2.17 -4.40
CA TRP A 20 15.55 -3.29 -3.65
C TRP A 20 16.14 -2.86 -2.31
N VAL A 21 16.85 -1.74 -2.25
CA VAL A 21 17.39 -1.20 -1.00
C VAL A 21 16.26 -0.83 -0.04
N LEU A 22 15.23 -0.12 -0.53
CA LEU A 22 14.07 0.25 0.27
C LEU A 22 13.34 -0.98 0.84
N MET A 23 13.14 -2.02 0.02
CA MET A 23 12.44 -3.24 0.40
C MET A 23 13.25 -4.13 1.35
N ALA A 24 14.58 -4.14 1.23
CA ALA A 24 15.45 -4.92 2.10
C ALA A 24 15.56 -4.34 3.52
N LEU A 25 15.44 -3.02 3.66
CA LEU A 25 15.70 -2.32 4.92
C LEU A 25 14.87 -2.85 6.11
N PRO A 26 13.53 -3.01 6.03
CA PRO A 26 12.76 -3.53 7.16
C PRO A 26 13.22 -4.91 7.61
N PHE A 27 13.49 -5.81 6.65
CA PHE A 27 13.96 -7.17 6.94
C PHE A 27 15.31 -7.16 7.66
N LEU A 28 16.26 -6.38 7.15
CA LEU A 28 17.59 -6.26 7.77
C LEU A 28 17.51 -5.72 9.19
N LEU A 29 16.62 -4.74 9.45
CA LEU A 29 16.40 -4.21 10.79
C LEU A 29 15.81 -5.26 11.74
N VAL A 30 14.83 -6.04 11.30
CA VAL A 30 14.23 -7.12 12.13
C VAL A 30 15.23 -8.23 12.40
N VAL A 31 16.03 -8.64 11.40
CA VAL A 31 17.08 -9.66 11.60
C VAL A 31 18.16 -9.14 12.55
N ALA A 32 18.62 -7.90 12.39
CA ALA A 32 19.59 -7.29 13.31
C ALA A 32 19.03 -7.22 14.73
N ALA A 33 17.78 -6.78 14.90
CA ALA A 33 17.11 -6.78 16.20
C ALA A 33 16.96 -8.20 16.78
N GLY A 34 16.66 -9.20 15.95
CA GLY A 34 16.56 -10.59 16.36
C GLY A 34 17.90 -11.20 16.80
N LEU A 35 19.00 -10.89 16.10
CA LEU A 35 20.33 -11.41 16.40
C LEU A 35 20.96 -10.72 17.62
N PHE A 36 20.90 -9.39 17.68
CA PHE A 36 21.61 -8.60 18.68
C PHE A 36 20.72 -8.14 19.85
N GLY A 37 19.39 -8.17 19.69
CA GLY A 37 18.46 -7.79 20.74
C GLY A 37 18.51 -8.77 21.91
N GLN A 38 18.80 -8.27 23.10
CA GLN A 38 18.67 -9.01 24.34
C GLN A 38 17.26 -8.87 24.90
N VAL A 39 16.26 -9.41 24.18
CA VAL A 39 14.93 -9.57 24.79
C VAL A 39 15.02 -10.80 25.69
N GLN A 40 15.41 -10.59 26.94
CA GLN A 40 15.30 -11.59 28.00
C GLN A 40 13.85 -11.61 28.45
N ILE A 41 13.10 -12.63 28.05
CA ILE A 41 11.77 -12.89 28.58
C ILE A 41 11.99 -13.88 29.71
N ASP A 42 12.02 -13.37 30.94
CA ASP A 42 12.18 -14.20 32.12
C ASP A 42 10.87 -14.97 32.37
N LEU A 43 10.87 -16.26 32.03
CA LEU A 43 9.71 -17.15 32.15
C LEU A 43 9.43 -17.58 33.60
N ASN A 44 10.31 -17.20 34.54
CA ASN A 44 10.20 -17.57 35.94
C ASN A 44 9.78 -16.39 36.83
N ASP A 45 9.58 -15.19 36.28
CA ASP A 45 9.04 -14.06 37.03
C ASP A 45 7.51 -14.21 37.14
N PRO A 46 6.92 -14.33 38.34
CA PRO A 46 5.47 -14.40 38.54
C PRO A 46 4.71 -13.13 38.13
N GLY A 47 5.41 -12.07 37.67
CA GLY A 47 4.84 -10.91 36.98
C GLY A 47 5.08 -10.87 35.47
N SER A 48 5.69 -11.91 34.88
CA SER A 48 6.01 -11.94 33.45
C SER A 48 4.75 -11.98 32.59
N VAL A 49 4.77 -11.22 31.49
CA VAL A 49 3.73 -11.24 30.47
C VAL A 49 3.71 -12.63 29.83
N ASP A 50 2.57 -13.31 29.88
CA ASP A 50 2.38 -14.59 29.19
C ASP A 50 2.88 -14.49 27.75
N LEU A 51 3.84 -15.34 27.40
CA LEU A 51 4.37 -15.37 26.04
C LEU A 51 3.24 -15.69 25.06
N PRO A 52 3.09 -14.90 23.98
CA PRO A 52 2.13 -15.24 22.95
C PRO A 52 2.49 -16.60 22.32
N PRO A 53 1.49 -17.39 21.88
CA PRO A 53 1.76 -18.67 21.26
C PRO A 53 2.62 -18.50 20.00
N PRO A 54 3.47 -19.48 19.63
CA PRO A 54 4.40 -19.35 18.50
C PRO A 54 3.74 -18.91 17.19
N VAL A 55 2.50 -19.36 16.94
CA VAL A 55 1.71 -18.97 15.76
C VAL A 55 1.42 -17.47 15.72
N ALA A 56 1.15 -16.84 16.87
CA ALA A 56 0.92 -15.39 16.96
C ALA A 56 2.20 -14.62 16.64
N VAL A 57 3.34 -15.09 17.15
CA VAL A 57 4.66 -14.48 16.87
C VAL A 57 5.00 -14.59 15.38
N VAL A 58 4.77 -15.76 14.76
CA VAL A 58 4.96 -15.92 13.32
C VAL A 58 4.07 -14.97 12.54
N LEU A 59 2.77 -14.92 12.83
CA LEU A 59 1.86 -14.01 12.13
C LEU A 59 2.26 -12.54 12.30
N ALA A 60 2.61 -12.12 13.52
CA ALA A 60 3.03 -10.76 13.80
C ALA A 60 4.29 -10.36 13.02
N VAL A 61 5.31 -11.21 13.01
CA VAL A 61 6.56 -10.95 12.26
C VAL A 61 6.31 -11.02 10.75
N TRP A 62 5.61 -12.05 10.29
CA TRP A 62 5.42 -12.32 8.86
C TRP A 62 4.52 -11.26 8.22
N VAL A 63 3.31 -11.06 8.75
CA VAL A 63 2.36 -10.07 8.25
C VAL A 63 2.86 -8.66 8.53
N GLY A 64 3.43 -8.42 9.72
CA GLY A 64 3.97 -7.11 10.10
C GLY A 64 5.06 -6.64 9.16
N LEU A 65 6.01 -7.52 8.78
CA LEU A 65 7.06 -7.15 7.85
C LEU A 65 6.54 -6.89 6.43
N GLY A 66 5.58 -7.71 5.96
CA GLY A 66 4.86 -7.47 4.70
C GLY A 66 4.18 -6.10 4.69
N ALA A 67 3.46 -5.78 5.76
CA ALA A 67 2.73 -4.52 5.92
C ALA A 67 3.68 -3.30 5.98
N VAL A 68 4.73 -3.35 6.80
CA VAL A 68 5.70 -2.23 6.90
C VAL A 68 6.39 -2.00 5.57
N THR A 69 6.81 -3.07 4.88
CA THR A 69 7.50 -2.94 3.58
C THR A 69 6.57 -2.38 2.50
N LEU A 70 5.30 -2.82 2.48
CA LEU A 70 4.27 -2.23 1.62
C LEU A 70 4.04 -0.74 1.93
N LEU A 71 3.87 -0.37 3.20
CA LEU A 71 3.60 1.01 3.61
C LEU A 71 4.76 1.94 3.24
N LEU A 72 6.00 1.52 3.49
CA LEU A 72 7.18 2.29 3.09
C LEU A 72 7.25 2.47 1.58
N ALA A 73 6.99 1.41 0.81
CA ALA A 73 6.95 1.49 -0.64
C ALA A 73 5.84 2.41 -1.13
N TRP A 74 4.65 2.32 -0.55
CA TRP A 74 3.52 3.16 -0.92
C TRP A 74 3.78 4.63 -0.63
N LEU A 75 4.30 4.96 0.56
CA LEU A 75 4.68 6.33 0.93
C LEU A 75 5.77 6.88 0.00
N ALA A 76 6.79 6.09 -0.30
CA ALA A 76 7.82 6.46 -1.27
C ALA A 76 7.22 6.76 -2.65
N SER A 77 6.30 5.91 -3.13
CA SER A 77 5.56 6.13 -4.38
C SER A 77 4.73 7.40 -4.37
N MET A 78 3.99 7.66 -3.28
CA MET A 78 3.18 8.89 -3.14
C MET A 78 4.07 10.14 -3.19
N LEU A 79 5.18 10.15 -2.46
CA LEU A 79 6.12 11.27 -2.40
C LEU A 79 6.82 11.52 -3.75
N GLN A 80 7.14 10.46 -4.48
CA GLN A 80 7.81 10.56 -5.78
C GLN A 80 6.85 10.87 -6.92
N SER A 81 5.57 10.49 -6.80
CA SER A 81 4.57 10.60 -7.87
C SER A 81 4.52 11.99 -8.53
N PRO A 82 4.55 13.13 -7.81
CA PRO A 82 4.49 14.45 -8.45
C PRO A 82 5.71 14.76 -9.32
N GLY A 83 6.87 14.17 -8.98
CA GLY A 83 8.10 14.29 -9.76
C GLY A 83 8.08 13.48 -11.06
N LEU A 84 7.33 12.38 -11.10
CA LEU A 84 7.25 11.49 -12.28
C LEU A 84 6.72 12.25 -13.52
N ALA A 85 5.81 13.20 -13.32
CA ALA A 85 5.24 14.01 -14.38
C ALA A 85 6.27 14.88 -15.16
N ARG A 86 7.45 15.11 -14.58
CA ARG A 86 8.49 15.95 -15.19
C ARG A 86 9.76 15.19 -15.53
N ARG A 87 9.84 13.90 -15.18
CA ARG A 87 11.04 13.10 -15.35
C ARG A 87 11.48 13.09 -16.81
N ASP A 88 10.51 13.01 -17.70
CA ASP A 88 10.71 12.98 -19.14
C ASP A 88 11.42 14.26 -19.63
N ALA A 89 11.14 15.43 -19.04
CA ALA A 89 11.84 16.67 -19.40
C ALA A 89 13.29 16.75 -18.85
N GLN A 90 13.68 15.87 -17.92
CA GLN A 90 15.01 15.86 -17.29
C GLN A 90 15.91 14.73 -17.82
N ASP A 91 15.32 13.70 -18.43
CA ASP A 91 16.01 12.52 -18.95
C ASP A 91 16.12 12.62 -20.47
N ARG A 92 17.30 12.99 -21.01
CA ARG A 92 17.52 13.09 -22.47
C ARG A 92 17.34 11.75 -23.20
N SER A 93 17.33 10.61 -22.49
CA SER A 93 16.96 9.33 -23.11
C SER A 93 15.50 9.30 -23.56
N ILE A 94 14.65 10.21 -23.08
CA ILE A 94 13.28 10.38 -23.55
C ILE A 94 13.22 10.69 -25.05
N GLU A 95 14.19 11.42 -25.60
CA GLU A 95 14.19 11.82 -27.02
C GLU A 95 14.21 10.56 -27.91
N PHE A 96 14.98 9.55 -27.50
CA PHE A 96 14.94 8.23 -28.12
C PHE A 96 13.57 7.56 -27.97
N TRP A 97 12.96 7.59 -26.78
CA TRP A 97 11.65 6.95 -26.56
C TRP A 97 10.48 7.67 -27.23
N LEU A 98 10.55 8.99 -27.40
CA LEU A 98 9.58 9.80 -28.15
C LEU A 98 9.75 9.64 -29.66
N SER A 99 10.95 9.29 -30.13
CA SER A 99 11.16 8.91 -31.54
C SER A 99 10.42 7.61 -31.89
N LEU A 100 10.10 6.78 -30.89
CA LEU A 100 9.25 5.61 -31.09
C LEU A 100 7.78 6.05 -31.17
N PRO A 101 6.96 5.42 -32.02
CA PRO A 101 5.53 5.73 -32.13
C PRO A 101 4.75 5.24 -30.90
N ILE A 102 4.92 5.92 -29.77
CA ILE A 102 4.34 5.61 -28.47
C ILE A 102 3.41 6.77 -28.09
N GLY A 103 2.18 6.44 -27.71
CA GLY A 103 1.24 7.46 -27.23
C GLY A 103 1.60 7.94 -25.83
N HIS A 104 1.43 9.24 -25.56
CA HIS A 104 1.65 9.86 -24.24
C HIS A 104 0.92 9.14 -23.09
N ALA A 105 -0.30 8.67 -23.34
CA ALA A 105 -1.07 7.90 -22.37
C ALA A 105 -0.42 6.55 -22.01
N GLN A 106 0.28 5.91 -22.96
CA GLN A 106 0.99 4.65 -22.70
C GLN A 106 2.25 4.88 -21.86
N GLY A 107 2.98 5.97 -22.13
CA GLY A 107 4.14 6.39 -21.32
C GLY A 107 3.75 6.65 -19.88
N LEU A 108 2.79 7.56 -19.66
CA LEU A 108 2.25 7.86 -18.34
C LEU A 108 1.66 6.64 -17.65
N GLY A 109 0.85 5.85 -18.37
CA GLY A 109 0.21 4.67 -17.82
C GLY A 109 1.23 3.63 -17.33
N ALA A 110 2.33 3.44 -18.05
CA ALA A 110 3.40 2.52 -17.61
C ALA A 110 4.10 3.03 -16.34
N THR A 111 4.43 4.31 -16.29
CA THR A 111 5.07 4.92 -15.10
C THR A 111 4.16 4.86 -13.88
N LEU A 112 2.88 5.22 -14.03
CA LEU A 112 1.86 5.17 -12.98
C LEU A 112 1.64 3.74 -12.50
N LEU A 113 1.44 2.78 -13.41
CA LEU A 113 1.24 1.37 -13.06
C LEU A 113 2.45 0.82 -12.30
N MET A 114 3.66 1.13 -12.76
CA MET A 114 4.87 0.63 -12.12
C MET A 114 5.03 1.19 -10.70
N HIS A 115 4.92 2.52 -10.53
CA HIS A 115 5.22 3.16 -9.25
C HIS A 115 4.07 3.09 -8.26
N LEU A 116 2.82 3.24 -8.71
CA LEU A 116 1.68 3.26 -7.81
C LEU A 116 1.16 1.86 -7.48
N LEU A 117 1.50 0.83 -8.28
CA LEU A 117 0.97 -0.52 -8.08
C LEU A 117 2.04 -1.61 -8.01
N LEU A 118 2.82 -1.80 -9.06
CA LEU A 118 3.70 -2.98 -9.18
C LEU A 118 4.84 -2.97 -8.15
N TRP A 119 5.48 -1.82 -7.93
CA TRP A 119 6.51 -1.69 -6.89
C TRP A 119 5.97 -1.93 -5.48
N PRO A 120 4.87 -1.30 -5.04
CA PRO A 120 4.22 -1.62 -3.76
C PRO A 120 3.80 -3.09 -3.62
N TRP A 121 3.25 -3.70 -4.68
CA TRP A 121 2.92 -5.13 -4.66
C TRP A 121 4.16 -6.01 -4.51
N LEU A 122 5.24 -5.72 -5.23
CA LEU A 122 6.50 -6.44 -5.02
C LEU A 122 7.03 -6.22 -3.61
N ALA A 123 6.91 -5.00 -3.05
CA ALA A 123 7.32 -4.68 -1.69
C ALA A 123 6.59 -5.55 -0.66
N LEU A 124 5.27 -5.72 -0.83
CA LEU A 124 4.49 -6.65 0.00
C LEU A 124 5.04 -8.07 -0.09
N LEU A 125 5.25 -8.59 -1.30
CA LEU A 125 5.74 -9.97 -1.51
C LEU A 125 7.15 -10.17 -0.93
N VAL A 126 8.06 -9.21 -1.12
CA VAL A 126 9.41 -9.24 -0.56
C VAL A 126 9.37 -9.15 0.96
N GLY A 127 8.53 -8.27 1.52
CA GLY A 127 8.32 -8.16 2.97
C GLY A 127 7.74 -9.44 3.58
N LEU A 128 6.81 -10.10 2.88
CA LEU A 128 6.28 -11.40 3.30
C LEU A 128 7.36 -12.50 3.22
N ALA A 129 8.14 -12.56 2.15
CA ALA A 129 9.23 -13.53 2.03
C ALA A 129 10.30 -13.32 3.13
N GLY A 130 10.70 -12.07 3.38
CA GLY A 130 11.56 -11.71 4.49
C GLY A 130 10.93 -12.02 5.84
N GLY A 131 9.61 -11.87 5.97
CA GLY A 131 8.86 -12.10 7.20
C GLY A 131 8.82 -13.57 7.56
N ALA A 132 8.67 -14.46 6.57
CA ALA A 132 8.80 -15.90 6.76
C ALA A 132 10.19 -16.27 7.32
N LEU A 133 11.26 -15.75 6.72
CA LEU A 133 12.64 -15.99 7.17
C LEU A 133 12.92 -15.40 8.55
N ALA A 134 12.46 -14.18 8.81
CA ALA A 134 12.61 -13.52 10.11
C ALA A 134 11.81 -14.26 11.19
N SER A 135 10.61 -14.76 10.89
CA SER A 135 9.81 -15.51 11.85
C SER A 135 10.51 -16.80 12.29
N LEU A 136 11.22 -17.48 11.39
CA LEU A 136 12.03 -18.65 11.72
C LEU A 136 13.10 -18.27 12.75
N LEU A 137 13.84 -17.19 12.53
CA LEU A 137 14.86 -16.70 13.46
C LEU A 137 14.25 -16.37 14.83
N ILE A 138 13.19 -15.56 14.86
CA ILE A 138 12.58 -15.08 16.11
C ILE A 138 11.94 -16.23 16.91
N VAL A 139 11.19 -17.11 16.25
CA VAL A 139 10.58 -18.27 16.93
C VAL A 139 11.64 -19.27 17.38
N SER A 140 12.68 -19.52 16.57
CA SER A 140 13.76 -20.42 16.99
C SER A 140 14.47 -19.91 18.23
N LYS A 141 14.64 -18.59 18.35
CA LYS A 141 15.25 -17.96 19.52
C LYS A 141 14.35 -18.01 20.76
N ALA A 142 13.04 -17.81 20.60
CA ALA A 142 12.10 -17.72 21.73
C ALA A 142 11.53 -19.07 22.20
N PHE A 143 11.32 -20.02 21.27
CA PHE A 143 10.60 -21.28 21.53
C PHE A 143 11.34 -22.52 21.03
N GLY A 144 12.54 -22.35 20.46
CA GLY A 144 13.29 -23.43 19.82
C GLY A 144 12.84 -23.69 18.38
N VAL A 145 13.75 -24.24 17.56
CA VAL A 145 13.52 -24.45 16.11
C VAL A 145 12.36 -25.41 15.82
N VAL A 146 12.14 -26.40 16.70
CA VAL A 146 11.06 -27.39 16.55
C VAL A 146 9.69 -26.73 16.60
N ALA A 147 9.52 -25.67 17.41
CA ALA A 147 8.25 -24.96 17.53
C ALA A 147 7.79 -24.34 16.20
N TRP A 148 8.73 -23.92 15.33
CA TRP A 148 8.40 -23.38 14.02
C TRP A 148 7.88 -24.48 13.07
N PHE A 149 8.50 -25.67 13.09
CA PHE A 149 8.03 -26.81 12.29
C PHE A 149 6.70 -27.39 12.80
N ALA A 150 6.39 -27.23 14.09
CA ALA A 150 5.15 -27.68 14.71
C ALA A 150 3.93 -26.76 14.44
N LEU A 151 4.11 -25.65 13.73
CA LEU A 151 3.01 -24.74 13.39
C LEU A 151 1.96 -25.40 12.48
N PRO A 152 0.69 -24.96 12.53
CA PRO A 152 -0.38 -25.50 11.69
C PRO A 152 -0.27 -24.97 10.24
N TRP A 153 0.78 -25.36 9.52
CA TRP A 153 1.09 -24.88 8.16
C TRP A 153 -0.08 -25.03 7.18
N ALA A 154 -0.86 -26.11 7.32
CA ALA A 154 -2.00 -26.40 6.48
C ALA A 154 -3.13 -25.35 6.57
N THR A 155 -3.31 -24.69 7.72
CA THR A 155 -4.27 -23.59 7.86
C THR A 155 -3.61 -22.22 7.68
N LEU A 156 -2.37 -22.08 8.13
CA LEU A 156 -1.63 -20.83 8.09
C LEU A 156 -1.32 -20.38 6.64
N VAL A 157 -0.85 -21.28 5.77
CA VAL A 157 -0.46 -20.90 4.39
C VAL A 157 -1.66 -20.44 3.55
N PRO A 158 -2.81 -21.15 3.51
CA PRO A 158 -3.99 -20.67 2.78
C PRO A 158 -4.52 -19.33 3.31
N ALA A 159 -4.54 -19.14 4.63
CA ALA A 159 -4.94 -17.88 5.25
C ALA A 159 -4.05 -16.72 4.82
N LEU A 160 -2.72 -16.91 4.84
CA LEU A 160 -1.76 -15.89 4.39
C LEU A 160 -1.84 -15.62 2.89
N LEU A 161 -2.05 -16.64 2.06
CA LEU A 161 -2.23 -16.45 0.63
C LEU A 161 -3.47 -15.59 0.35
N MET A 162 -4.60 -15.92 0.97
CA MET A 162 -5.83 -15.16 0.82
C MET A 162 -5.68 -13.73 1.35
N LEU A 163 -4.99 -13.56 2.49
CA LEU A 163 -4.72 -12.24 3.07
C LEU A 163 -3.88 -11.40 2.10
N THR A 164 -2.85 -12.00 1.51
CA THR A 164 -1.99 -11.33 0.53
C THR A 164 -2.79 -10.85 -0.68
N LEU A 165 -3.62 -11.72 -1.26
CA LEU A 165 -4.50 -11.36 -2.38
C LEU A 165 -5.48 -10.24 -2.00
N ARG A 166 -6.08 -10.33 -0.81
CA ARG A 166 -7.00 -9.31 -0.28
C ARG A 166 -6.32 -7.96 -0.09
N VAL A 167 -5.10 -7.93 0.45
CA VAL A 167 -4.31 -6.70 0.63
C VAL A 167 -3.90 -6.13 -0.72
N MET A 168 -3.45 -6.96 -1.68
CA MET A 168 -3.13 -6.50 -3.04
C MET A 168 -4.32 -5.84 -3.73
N LEU A 169 -5.51 -6.46 -3.64
CA LEU A 169 -6.76 -5.89 -4.13
C LEU A 169 -7.11 -4.60 -3.38
N GLY A 170 -7.12 -4.63 -2.04
CA GLY A 170 -7.45 -3.48 -1.22
C GLY A 170 -6.55 -2.28 -1.47
N PHE A 171 -5.26 -2.53 -1.70
CA PHE A 171 -4.27 -1.55 -2.07
C PHE A 171 -4.55 -0.91 -3.44
N LEU A 172 -4.90 -1.73 -4.44
CA LEU A 172 -5.34 -1.22 -5.75
C LEU A 172 -6.55 -0.30 -5.59
N LEU A 173 -7.57 -0.75 -4.86
CA LEU A 173 -8.80 0.00 -4.64
C LEU A 173 -8.54 1.30 -3.84
N ALA A 174 -7.69 1.25 -2.81
CA ALA A 174 -7.28 2.42 -2.05
C ALA A 174 -6.55 3.44 -2.94
N THR A 175 -5.68 2.98 -3.84
CA THR A 175 -4.99 3.84 -4.81
C THR A 175 -5.97 4.47 -5.80
N LEU A 176 -7.03 3.76 -6.20
CA LEU A 176 -8.11 4.33 -7.03
C LEU A 176 -8.89 5.40 -6.28
N TRP A 177 -9.24 5.17 -5.01
CA TRP A 177 -9.89 6.18 -4.16
C TRP A 177 -9.04 7.45 -3.99
N LEU A 178 -7.73 7.30 -3.82
CA LEU A 178 -6.80 8.42 -3.67
C LEU A 178 -6.35 9.03 -5.02
N SER A 179 -6.76 8.45 -6.15
CA SER A 179 -6.30 8.87 -7.47
C SER A 179 -6.54 10.36 -7.79
N PRO A 180 -7.62 11.05 -7.36
CA PRO A 180 -7.76 12.48 -7.61
C PRO A 180 -6.67 13.33 -6.94
N LEU A 181 -6.25 12.94 -5.74
CA LEU A 181 -5.19 13.65 -5.00
C LEU A 181 -3.82 13.37 -5.63
N ILE A 182 -3.54 12.10 -5.96
CA ILE A 182 -2.30 11.68 -6.60
C ILE A 182 -2.16 12.36 -7.97
N LEU A 183 -3.15 12.19 -8.84
CA LEU A 183 -3.11 12.73 -10.20
C LEU A 183 -3.23 14.26 -10.20
N GLY A 184 -3.95 14.84 -9.25
CA GLY A 184 -4.06 16.29 -9.09
C GLY A 184 -2.72 16.94 -8.72
N THR A 185 -1.99 16.36 -7.76
CA THR A 185 -0.66 16.84 -7.39
C THR A 185 0.38 16.62 -8.50
N MET A 186 0.27 15.51 -9.25
CA MET A 186 1.06 15.27 -10.46
C MET A 186 0.79 16.30 -11.54
N ALA A 187 -0.48 16.56 -11.85
CA ALA A 187 -0.88 17.58 -12.81
C ALA A 187 -0.35 18.95 -12.39
N ALA A 188 -0.60 19.39 -11.15
CA ALA A 188 -0.09 20.65 -10.65
C ALA A 188 1.43 20.77 -10.78
N SER A 189 2.17 19.69 -10.52
CA SER A 189 3.63 19.66 -10.68
C SER A 189 4.10 19.74 -12.13
N ALA A 190 3.32 19.20 -13.07
CA ALA A 190 3.59 19.34 -14.51
C ALA A 190 3.43 20.79 -15.00
N TRP A 191 2.46 21.53 -14.44
CA TRP A 191 2.20 22.92 -14.81
C TRP A 191 3.09 23.92 -14.05
N LEU A 192 3.26 23.73 -12.75
CA LEU A 192 3.88 24.69 -11.81
C LEU A 192 5.30 24.29 -11.39
N LYS A 193 5.86 23.22 -11.99
CA LYS A 193 7.22 22.72 -11.72
C LYS A 193 7.41 22.38 -10.25
N ARG A 194 8.40 22.98 -9.57
CA ARG A 194 8.74 22.70 -8.16
C ARG A 194 7.72 23.26 -7.16
N TRP A 195 6.85 24.16 -7.62
CA TRP A 195 5.83 24.79 -6.78
C TRP A 195 4.50 24.04 -6.82
N GLY A 196 4.32 23.03 -7.67
CA GLY A 196 3.06 22.30 -7.80
C GLY A 196 2.57 21.71 -6.48
N VAL A 197 3.38 20.86 -5.84
CA VAL A 197 3.01 20.25 -4.55
C VAL A 197 2.81 21.31 -3.45
N PRO A 198 3.74 22.24 -3.20
CA PRO A 198 3.52 23.28 -2.18
C PRO A 198 2.25 24.09 -2.41
N LEU A 199 1.93 24.45 -3.66
CA LEU A 199 0.72 25.23 -3.97
C LEU A 199 -0.56 24.41 -3.84
N VAL A 200 -0.56 23.12 -4.18
CA VAL A 200 -1.74 22.27 -3.93
C VAL A 200 -1.98 22.10 -2.44
N VAL A 201 -0.93 21.84 -1.65
CA VAL A 201 -1.03 21.68 -0.19
C VAL A 201 -1.49 22.99 0.45
N ALA A 202 -0.80 24.11 0.17
CA ALA A 202 -1.16 25.40 0.72
C ALA A 202 -2.53 25.87 0.24
N GLY A 203 -2.84 25.71 -1.05
CA GLY A 203 -4.14 26.08 -1.63
C GLY A 203 -5.29 25.29 -1.02
N THR A 204 -5.16 23.97 -0.90
CA THR A 204 -6.18 23.12 -0.27
C THR A 204 -6.33 23.44 1.21
N GLY A 205 -5.21 23.64 1.92
CA GLY A 205 -5.22 23.97 3.34
C GLY A 205 -5.84 25.35 3.63
N VAL A 206 -5.41 26.39 2.92
CA VAL A 206 -5.94 27.75 3.07
C VAL A 206 -7.40 27.81 2.64
N ALA A 207 -7.75 27.24 1.49
CA ALA A 207 -9.15 27.21 1.05
C ALA A 207 -10.03 26.43 2.03
N GLY A 208 -9.55 25.30 2.55
CA GLY A 208 -10.25 24.52 3.57
C GLY A 208 -10.46 25.30 4.86
N LEU A 209 -9.44 26.04 5.34
CA LEU A 209 -9.56 26.89 6.52
C LEU A 209 -10.50 28.06 6.30
N VAL A 210 -10.43 28.74 5.15
CA VAL A 210 -11.31 29.87 4.82
C VAL A 210 -12.76 29.40 4.70
N LEU A 211 -13.02 28.33 3.94
CA LEU A 211 -14.37 27.79 3.79
C LEU A 211 -14.95 27.33 5.14
N ASP A 212 -14.17 26.65 5.97
CA ASP A 212 -14.61 26.21 7.29
C ASP A 212 -14.85 27.37 8.26
N LYS A 213 -13.86 28.26 8.43
CA LYS A 213 -13.91 29.30 9.48
C LYS A 213 -14.68 30.56 9.10
N VAL A 214 -14.68 30.94 7.83
CA VAL A 214 -15.36 32.16 7.35
C VAL A 214 -16.78 31.85 6.85
N TYR A 215 -16.95 30.73 6.15
CA TYR A 215 -18.22 30.36 5.51
C TYR A 215 -18.97 29.22 6.21
N ALA A 216 -18.45 28.69 7.33
CA ALA A 216 -19.02 27.53 8.04
C ALA A 216 -19.26 26.31 7.14
N ASN A 217 -18.42 26.15 6.11
CA ASN A 217 -18.53 25.10 5.10
C ASN A 217 -17.29 24.18 5.13
N PRO A 218 -17.35 23.04 5.86
CA PRO A 218 -16.21 22.13 6.01
C PRO A 218 -16.02 21.17 4.81
N VAL A 219 -16.60 21.46 3.64
CA VAL A 219 -16.62 20.53 2.48
C VAL A 219 -15.25 20.00 2.10
N VAL A 220 -14.19 20.82 2.16
CA VAL A 220 -12.82 20.38 1.83
C VAL A 220 -12.35 19.30 2.80
N TRP A 221 -12.50 19.53 4.10
CA TRP A 221 -12.11 18.57 5.14
C TRP A 221 -12.95 17.30 5.11
N GLN A 222 -14.26 17.44 4.91
CA GLN A 222 -15.17 16.30 4.76
C GLN A 222 -14.80 15.45 3.54
N THR A 223 -14.45 16.08 2.42
CA THR A 223 -14.03 15.37 1.20
C THR A 223 -12.70 14.63 1.43
N LEU A 224 -11.70 15.28 2.04
CA LEU A 224 -10.42 14.64 2.36
C LEU A 224 -10.58 13.47 3.33
N HIS A 225 -11.37 13.67 4.39
CA HIS A 225 -11.70 12.61 5.35
C HIS A 225 -12.41 11.45 4.65
N PHE A 226 -13.43 11.74 3.83
CA PHE A 226 -14.17 10.72 3.09
C PHE A 226 -13.29 9.89 2.14
N LEU A 227 -12.39 10.54 1.39
CA LEU A 227 -11.45 9.85 0.50
C LEU A 227 -10.46 8.99 1.29
N SER A 228 -9.90 9.52 2.38
CA SER A 228 -8.98 8.79 3.26
C SER A 228 -9.66 7.59 3.91
N GLU A 229 -10.87 7.79 4.43
CA GLU A 229 -11.68 6.74 5.04
C GLU A 229 -12.03 5.66 4.02
N SER A 230 -12.51 6.02 2.84
CA SER A 230 -12.84 5.07 1.77
C SER A 230 -11.62 4.27 1.32
N ALA A 231 -10.46 4.92 1.18
CA ALA A 231 -9.20 4.24 0.88
C ALA A 231 -8.78 3.28 2.01
N SER A 232 -8.90 3.71 3.27
CA SER A 232 -8.56 2.88 4.43
C SER A 232 -9.48 1.66 4.58
N ARG A 233 -10.78 1.82 4.33
CA ARG A 233 -11.77 0.73 4.31
C ARG A 233 -11.46 -0.26 3.18
N ALA A 234 -11.14 0.25 1.99
CA ALA A 234 -10.74 -0.60 0.87
C ALA A 234 -9.50 -1.44 1.19
N LEU A 235 -8.50 -0.86 1.88
CA LEU A 235 -7.24 -1.54 2.20
C LEU A 235 -7.33 -2.50 3.39
N LEU A 236 -7.88 -2.06 4.53
CA LEU A 236 -7.74 -2.76 5.81
C LEU A 236 -8.89 -3.73 6.07
N VAL A 237 -10.14 -3.22 6.08
CA VAL A 237 -11.37 -3.98 6.31
C VAL A 237 -12.52 -3.16 5.73
N ALA A 238 -13.19 -3.68 4.70
CA ALA A 238 -14.31 -3.01 4.04
C ALA A 238 -15.61 -3.16 4.84
N ASP A 239 -15.80 -4.31 5.50
CA ASP A 239 -16.98 -4.61 6.31
C ASP A 239 -16.82 -4.24 7.81
N ARG A 240 -16.41 -3.00 8.10
CA ARG A 240 -16.42 -2.48 9.49
C ARG A 240 -17.80 -2.01 9.97
N GLY A 241 -18.79 -1.97 9.07
CA GLY A 241 -20.05 -1.26 9.28
C GLY A 241 -21.32 -2.06 9.00
N GLY A 242 -21.23 -3.36 8.71
CA GLY A 242 -22.42 -4.22 8.73
C GLY A 242 -23.08 -4.18 10.11
N ALA A 243 -24.40 -4.07 10.16
CA ALA A 243 -25.20 -4.07 11.39
C ALA A 243 -25.06 -5.36 12.23
N ASP A 244 -24.30 -6.32 11.73
CA ASP A 244 -24.09 -7.64 12.32
C ASP A 244 -22.61 -7.79 12.71
N THR A 245 -22.24 -7.15 13.84
CA THR A 245 -20.91 -7.27 14.45
C THR A 245 -20.54 -8.70 14.83
N SER A 246 -21.51 -9.63 14.81
CA SER A 246 -21.27 -11.07 14.98
C SER A 246 -20.42 -11.71 13.88
N LYS A 247 -20.23 -11.02 12.75
CA LYS A 247 -19.40 -11.46 11.61
C LYS A 247 -18.00 -10.86 11.59
N ALA A 248 -17.68 -9.97 12.55
CA ALA A 248 -16.34 -9.45 12.70
C ALA A 248 -15.41 -10.53 13.27
N LEU A 249 -14.20 -10.62 12.71
CA LEU A 249 -13.17 -11.52 13.21
C LEU A 249 -12.65 -10.98 14.56
N VAL A 250 -13.21 -11.46 15.67
CA VAL A 250 -12.75 -11.10 17.02
C VAL A 250 -11.82 -12.19 17.53
N ILE A 251 -10.59 -11.81 17.88
CA ILE A 251 -9.65 -12.69 18.58
C ILE A 251 -9.74 -12.29 20.06
N GLU A 252 -10.54 -13.03 20.83
CA GLU A 252 -10.69 -12.77 22.26
C GLU A 252 -9.49 -13.31 23.04
N HIS A 253 -9.01 -14.50 22.68
CA HIS A 253 -7.84 -15.11 23.30
C HIS A 253 -6.84 -15.57 22.25
N ALA A 254 -5.54 -15.45 22.57
CA ALA A 254 -4.48 -15.89 21.68
C ALA A 254 -4.53 -17.41 21.39
N ALA A 255 -5.16 -18.19 22.27
CA ALA A 255 -5.39 -19.62 22.08
C ALA A 255 -6.35 -19.93 20.90
N ASP A 256 -7.22 -18.99 20.52
CA ASP A 256 -8.24 -19.19 19.48
C ASP A 256 -7.69 -18.97 18.06
N ILE A 257 -6.44 -18.53 17.92
CA ILE A 257 -5.83 -18.15 16.64
C ILE A 257 -5.93 -19.27 15.61
N THR A 258 -5.78 -20.53 16.01
CA THR A 258 -5.88 -21.65 15.06
C THR A 258 -7.29 -21.81 14.48
N GLY A 259 -8.33 -21.62 15.28
CA GLY A 259 -9.72 -21.65 14.81
C GLY A 259 -10.04 -20.45 13.91
N VAL A 260 -9.52 -19.29 14.26
CA VAL A 260 -9.62 -18.06 13.46
C VAL A 260 -8.94 -18.23 12.09
N LEU A 261 -7.73 -18.80 12.05
CA LEU A 261 -6.98 -19.06 10.81
C LEU A 261 -7.73 -20.00 9.86
N ALA A 262 -8.44 -21.00 10.37
CA ALA A 262 -9.22 -21.92 9.54
C ALA A 262 -10.36 -21.22 8.79
N ASN A 263 -10.98 -20.21 9.42
CA ASN A 263 -12.09 -19.45 8.84
C ASN A 263 -11.64 -18.20 8.05
N ALA A 264 -10.38 -17.78 8.22
CA ALA A 264 -9.84 -16.56 7.61
C ALA A 264 -10.03 -16.47 6.09
N PRO A 265 -9.80 -17.52 5.27
CA PRO A 265 -10.00 -17.42 3.83
C PRO A 265 -11.43 -17.04 3.42
N GLY A 266 -12.44 -17.62 4.07
CA GLY A 266 -13.85 -17.30 3.79
C GLY A 266 -14.21 -15.86 4.17
N TRP A 267 -13.74 -15.41 5.33
CA TRP A 267 -13.93 -14.02 5.78
C TRP A 267 -13.25 -13.02 4.83
N LEU A 268 -12.01 -13.29 4.41
CA LEU A 268 -11.26 -12.44 3.48
C LEU A 268 -11.90 -12.35 2.09
N LEU A 269 -12.50 -13.44 1.60
CA LEU A 269 -13.26 -13.43 0.35
C LEU A 269 -14.52 -12.56 0.45
N HIS A 270 -15.23 -12.65 1.58
CA HIS A 270 -16.39 -11.79 1.84
C HIS A 270 -15.98 -10.32 1.89
N ASP A 271 -14.92 -10.00 2.64
CA ASP A 271 -14.40 -8.63 2.75
C ASP A 271 -13.90 -8.09 1.39
N ALA A 272 -13.30 -8.94 0.55
CA ALA A 272 -12.92 -8.58 -0.82
C ALA A 272 -14.15 -8.20 -1.67
N ALA A 273 -15.24 -8.97 -1.58
CA ALA A 273 -16.48 -8.68 -2.29
C ALA A 273 -17.10 -7.36 -1.82
N SER A 274 -17.10 -7.10 -0.50
CA SER A 274 -17.56 -5.84 0.09
C SER A 274 -16.71 -4.65 -0.39
N ALA A 275 -15.39 -4.81 -0.48
CA ALA A 275 -14.51 -3.78 -1.00
C ALA A 275 -14.79 -3.46 -2.49
N LEU A 276 -15.06 -4.48 -3.31
CA LEU A 276 -15.45 -4.30 -4.71
C LEU A 276 -16.81 -3.62 -4.85
N ALA A 277 -17.77 -3.92 -3.96
CA ALA A 277 -19.07 -3.28 -3.97
C ALA A 277 -18.99 -1.76 -3.75
N MET A 278 -17.94 -1.25 -3.08
CA MET A 278 -17.73 0.19 -2.93
C MET A 278 -17.55 0.92 -4.27
N LEU A 279 -17.11 0.22 -5.32
CA LEU A 279 -16.91 0.79 -6.66
C LEU A 279 -18.21 1.15 -7.39
N THR A 280 -19.34 0.60 -6.96
CA THR A 280 -20.65 0.89 -7.57
C THR A 280 -21.33 2.11 -6.96
N THR A 281 -20.71 2.73 -5.94
CA THR A 281 -21.27 3.89 -5.26
C THR A 281 -21.17 5.15 -6.12
N PRO A 282 -22.16 6.07 -6.07
CA PRO A 282 -22.06 7.36 -6.75
C PRO A 282 -20.83 8.17 -6.34
N ALA A 283 -20.41 8.03 -5.08
CA ALA A 283 -19.22 8.68 -4.55
C ALA A 283 -17.93 8.18 -5.24
N PHE A 284 -17.82 6.86 -5.52
CA PHE A 284 -16.71 6.34 -6.28
C PHE A 284 -16.72 6.86 -7.73
N VAL A 285 -17.89 6.95 -8.37
CA VAL A 285 -18.01 7.52 -9.73
C VAL A 285 -17.52 8.97 -9.77
N ALA A 286 -17.92 9.80 -8.79
CA ALA A 286 -17.44 11.18 -8.68
C ALA A 286 -15.91 11.24 -8.46
N THR A 287 -15.38 10.34 -7.62
CA THR A 287 -13.93 10.21 -7.38
C THR A 287 -13.19 9.81 -8.66
N ALA A 288 -13.67 8.81 -9.38
CA ALA A 288 -13.08 8.37 -10.64
C ALA A 288 -13.13 9.47 -11.71
N ALA A 289 -14.23 10.22 -11.80
CA ALA A 289 -14.36 11.37 -12.70
C ALA A 289 -13.34 12.49 -12.36
N ALA A 290 -13.17 12.81 -11.07
CA ALA A 290 -12.16 13.78 -10.62
C ALA A 290 -10.73 13.31 -10.95
N GLY A 291 -10.43 12.03 -10.73
CA GLY A 291 -9.15 11.41 -11.11
C GLY A 291 -8.91 11.46 -12.62
N ALA A 292 -9.93 11.14 -13.43
CA ALA A 292 -9.86 11.22 -14.89
C ALA A 292 -9.65 12.66 -15.38
N ALA A 293 -10.30 13.64 -14.77
CA ALA A 293 -10.09 15.05 -15.08
C ALA A 293 -8.64 15.48 -14.77
N ALA A 294 -8.11 15.10 -13.61
CA ALA A 294 -6.72 15.37 -13.24
C ALA A 294 -5.71 14.69 -14.20
N PHE A 295 -5.98 13.45 -14.59
CA PHE A 295 -5.19 12.76 -15.63
C PHE A 295 -5.26 13.49 -16.98
N GLY A 296 -6.44 13.96 -17.38
CA GLY A 296 -6.63 14.76 -18.59
C GLY A 296 -5.82 16.06 -18.57
N LEU A 297 -5.80 16.77 -17.44
CA LEU A 297 -4.97 17.98 -17.26
C LEU A 297 -3.47 17.68 -17.35
N LEU A 298 -3.02 16.55 -16.82
CA LEU A 298 -1.64 16.09 -16.93
C LEU A 298 -1.29 15.77 -18.40
N TRP A 299 -2.16 15.03 -19.09
CA TRP A 299 -1.98 14.68 -20.49
C TRP A 299 -1.94 15.90 -21.40
N LEU A 300 -2.86 16.85 -21.23
CA LEU A 300 -2.89 18.11 -21.98
C LEU A 300 -1.60 18.92 -21.84
N ARG A 301 -1.00 18.92 -20.64
CA ARG A 301 0.27 19.61 -20.41
C ARG A 301 1.40 18.99 -21.22
N LEU A 302 1.47 17.66 -21.22
CA LEU A 302 2.54 16.93 -21.91
C LEU A 302 2.39 17.04 -23.43
N ALA A 303 1.15 16.96 -23.94
CA ALA A 303 0.88 17.12 -25.37
C ALA A 303 1.26 18.51 -25.92
N ARG A 304 1.28 19.56 -25.07
CA ARG A 304 1.71 20.92 -25.45
C ARG A 304 3.22 21.14 -25.36
N GLY A 305 3.96 20.22 -24.73
CA GLY A 305 5.40 20.33 -24.50
C GLY A 305 6.26 19.54 -25.49
N ALA A 306 5.63 18.73 -26.35
CA ALA A 306 6.24 18.08 -27.51
C ALA A 306 6.07 18.97 -28.75
#